data_AF-A0A0A2MCU8-F1
#
_entry.id   AF-A0A0A2MCU8-F1
#
_cell.length_a   1.000
_cell.length_b   1.000
_cell.length_c   1.000
_cell.angle_alpha   90.00
_cell.angle_beta   90.00
_cell.angle_gamma   90.00
#
_symmetry.space_group_name_H-M   'P 1'
#
loop_
_entity.id
_entity.type
_entity.pdbx_description
1 polymer ?
#
loop_
_entity_poly.entity_id
_entity_poly.type
_entity_poly.pdbx_seq_one_letter_code
_entity_poly.pdbx_strand_id
1 'polypeptide(L)'
;MKRIGELNKQLQLRPYLHRIELLDRFFQILDNKEIVMVQPKCWTDPMENIIFNARIIKNGVPFEHPAKDKIYGQCWSYDEDSYALWQIYTTKPDDNGITMRHPGVRITTHLDRLNQLSYNNKGDFYYGVVDYLTQKDLLQLPKNKEYIKCLQSDEINDEHVQSLLLKRKSYKYENEVRLLSIPDKRLIDAKNERICRIKIAPLEFISSVRLDPSLNPKEFKDLKEKIVDHYGFKPTAVTQSSLGKQNKLIFKL
;
A
#
# COMPACT_ATOMS: atom_id res chain seq x y z
N MET A 1 -12.55 -7.32 -7.69
CA MET A 1 -11.53 -6.26 -7.86
C MET A 1 -10.81 -6.52 -9.18
N LYS A 2 -10.55 -5.50 -9.99
CA LYS A 2 -9.94 -5.65 -11.32
C LYS A 2 -8.41 -5.68 -11.22
N ARG A 3 -7.76 -6.58 -11.94
CA ARG A 3 -6.29 -6.57 -12.08
C ARG A 3 -5.89 -5.67 -13.24
N ILE A 4 -4.86 -4.85 -13.05
CA ILE A 4 -4.19 -4.10 -14.10
C ILE A 4 -2.86 -4.78 -14.42
N GLY A 5 -2.63 -5.07 -15.70
CA GLY A 5 -1.41 -5.74 -16.17
C GLY A 5 -1.29 -7.20 -15.72
N GLU A 6 -0.08 -7.73 -15.88
CA GLU A 6 0.28 -9.11 -15.54
C GLU A 6 0.89 -9.20 -14.14
N LEU A 7 0.69 -10.35 -13.49
CA LEU A 7 1.42 -10.67 -12.27
C LEU A 7 2.83 -11.13 -12.62
N ASN A 8 3.82 -10.65 -11.88
CA ASN A 8 5.17 -11.20 -11.98
C ASN A 8 5.20 -12.68 -11.50
N LYS A 9 6.24 -13.42 -11.91
CA LYS A 9 6.40 -14.84 -11.59
C LYS A 9 6.34 -15.14 -10.09
N GLN A 10 6.85 -14.25 -9.24
CA GLN A 10 6.82 -14.43 -7.79
C GLN A 10 5.38 -14.41 -7.26
N LEU A 11 4.56 -13.45 -7.69
CA LEU A 11 3.16 -13.35 -7.30
C LEU A 11 2.28 -14.47 -7.86
N GLN A 12 2.65 -15.05 -9.01
CA GLN A 12 1.97 -16.24 -9.53
C GLN A 12 2.23 -17.47 -8.64
N LEU A 13 3.45 -17.61 -8.09
CA LEU A 13 3.84 -18.73 -7.23
C LEU A 13 3.46 -18.51 -5.75
N ARG A 14 3.50 -17.25 -5.30
CA ARG A 14 3.25 -16.81 -3.93
C ARG A 14 2.34 -15.58 -3.98
N PRO A 15 1.02 -15.77 -4.15
CA PRO A 15 0.04 -14.70 -4.30
C PRO A 15 -0.32 -14.01 -2.97
N TYR A 16 0.71 -13.58 -2.23
CA TYR A 16 0.57 -12.86 -0.97
C TYR A 16 1.13 -11.46 -1.08
N LEU A 17 0.42 -10.52 -0.45
CA LEU A 17 0.81 -9.14 -0.30
C LEU A 17 1.03 -8.83 1.17
N HIS A 18 1.95 -7.92 1.42
CA HIS A 18 2.43 -7.56 2.73
C HIS A 18 2.42 -6.05 2.90
N ARG A 19 2.00 -5.57 4.06
CA ARG A 19 2.01 -4.14 4.40
C ARG A 19 2.41 -3.97 5.84
N ILE A 20 3.36 -3.08 6.08
CA ILE A 20 3.78 -2.72 7.42
C ILE A 20 2.98 -1.48 7.83
N GLU A 21 2.30 -1.61 8.96
CA GLU A 21 1.55 -0.53 9.60
C GLU A 21 2.16 -0.23 10.96
N LEU A 22 1.96 1.00 11.44
CA LEU A 22 2.19 1.31 12.85
C LEU A 22 1.18 0.54 13.70
N LEU A 23 1.59 0.12 14.89
CA LEU A 23 0.78 -0.75 15.76
C LEU A 23 -0.60 -0.14 16.08
N ASP A 24 -0.67 1.17 16.35
CA ASP A 24 -1.94 1.86 16.61
C ASP A 24 -2.84 1.90 15.37
N ARG A 25 -2.26 2.08 14.18
CA ARG A 25 -3.00 2.04 12.91
C ARG A 25 -3.55 0.65 12.64
N PHE A 26 -2.80 -0.39 12.97
CA PHE A 26 -3.29 -1.76 12.87
C PHE A 26 -4.49 -2.00 13.80
N PHE A 27 -4.43 -1.57 15.06
CA PHE A 27 -5.61 -1.70 15.94
C PHE A 27 -6.79 -0.89 15.42
N GLN A 28 -6.57 0.32 14.88
CA GLN A 28 -7.64 1.07 14.21
C GLN A 28 -8.26 0.30 13.03
N ILE A 29 -7.46 -0.44 12.24
CA ILE A 29 -7.97 -1.30 11.16
C ILE A 29 -8.90 -2.38 11.73
N LEU A 30 -8.50 -3.01 12.83
CA LEU A 30 -9.27 -4.08 13.47
C LEU A 30 -10.56 -3.55 14.10
N ASP A 31 -10.48 -2.46 14.87
CA ASP A 31 -11.59 -1.86 15.60
C ASP A 31 -12.64 -1.28 14.65
N ASN A 32 -12.19 -0.51 13.65
CA ASN A 32 -13.08 0.16 12.70
C ASN A 32 -13.50 -0.74 11.53
N LYS A 33 -12.86 -1.91 11.40
CA LYS A 33 -13.07 -2.90 10.32
C LYS A 33 -12.93 -2.26 8.93
N GLU A 34 -11.89 -1.46 8.77
CA GLU A 34 -11.63 -0.73 7.54
C GLU A 34 -10.14 -0.51 7.31
N ILE A 35 -9.75 -0.45 6.04
CA ILE A 35 -8.44 0.09 5.62
C ILE A 35 -8.61 1.50 5.07
N VAL A 36 -7.58 2.31 5.23
CA VAL A 36 -7.56 3.69 4.72
C VAL A 36 -6.74 3.76 3.44
N MET A 37 -7.37 4.21 2.36
CA MET A 37 -6.70 4.64 1.14
C MET A 37 -6.63 6.17 1.12
N VAL A 38 -5.59 6.72 0.50
CA VAL A 38 -5.41 8.18 0.39
C VAL A 38 -5.24 8.59 -1.07
N GLN A 39 -5.58 9.84 -1.39
CA GLN A 39 -5.25 10.41 -2.68
C GLN A 39 -3.72 10.36 -2.90
N PRO A 40 -3.22 9.99 -4.10
CA PRO A 40 -1.78 9.92 -4.40
C PRO A 40 -0.99 11.20 -4.09
N LYS A 41 -1.63 12.38 -4.09
CA LYS A 41 -0.99 13.64 -3.68
C LYS A 41 -0.54 13.67 -2.21
N CYS A 42 -1.02 12.73 -1.40
CA CYS A 42 -0.60 12.57 0.00
C CYS A 42 0.64 11.70 0.16
N TRP A 43 1.10 11.05 -0.91
CA TRP A 43 2.30 10.23 -0.85
C TRP A 43 3.56 11.11 -0.80
N THR A 44 4.63 10.58 -0.20
CA THR A 44 5.82 11.36 0.15
C THR A 44 6.78 11.58 -1.01
N ASP A 45 6.76 10.73 -2.04
CA ASP A 45 7.63 10.90 -3.21
C ASP A 45 6.99 11.92 -4.16
N PRO A 46 7.62 13.08 -4.40
CA PRO A 46 7.09 14.09 -5.31
C PRO A 46 7.00 13.61 -6.77
N MET A 47 7.73 12.54 -7.11
CA MET A 47 7.66 11.88 -8.41
C MET A 47 6.66 10.72 -8.44
N GLU A 48 5.93 10.43 -7.37
CA GLU A 48 4.76 9.59 -7.51
C GLU A 48 3.62 10.38 -8.17
N ASN A 49 2.71 9.68 -8.85
CA ASN A 49 1.68 10.28 -9.68
C ASN A 49 2.26 11.16 -10.83
N ILE A 50 3.27 10.64 -11.54
CA ILE A 50 4.06 11.36 -12.54
C ILE A 50 3.19 12.06 -13.58
N ILE A 51 2.14 11.38 -14.05
CA ILE A 51 1.29 11.89 -15.13
C ILE A 51 0.44 13.08 -14.66
N PHE A 52 -0.21 13.01 -13.48
CA PHE A 52 -1.04 14.12 -12.99
C PHE A 52 -0.26 15.23 -12.26
N ASN A 53 0.98 14.96 -11.83
CA ASN A 53 1.87 15.97 -11.25
C ASN A 53 2.72 16.70 -12.30
N ALA A 54 2.71 16.24 -13.56
CA ALA A 54 3.38 16.95 -14.65
C ALA A 54 2.70 18.30 -14.93
N ARG A 55 3.48 19.26 -15.46
CA ARG A 55 2.91 20.48 -16.03
C ARG A 55 2.20 20.13 -17.34
N ILE A 56 0.87 20.17 -17.35
CA ILE A 56 0.06 19.88 -18.53
C ILE A 56 -0.41 21.21 -19.16
N ILE A 57 -0.30 21.30 -20.49
CA ILE A 57 -0.80 22.44 -21.28
C ILE A 57 -1.87 21.91 -22.23
N LYS A 58 -3.12 22.40 -22.11
CA LYS A 58 -4.25 22.08 -23.00
C LYS A 58 -4.64 23.37 -23.72
N ASN A 59 -4.61 23.40 -25.05
CA ASN A 59 -4.93 24.59 -25.86
C ASN A 59 -4.15 25.87 -25.46
N GLY A 60 -2.86 25.73 -25.13
CA GLY A 60 -1.99 26.86 -24.79
C GLY A 60 -2.11 27.38 -23.35
N VAL A 61 -3.02 26.84 -22.54
CA VAL A 61 -3.20 27.21 -21.13
C VAL A 61 -2.79 26.09 -20.17
N PRO A 62 -2.30 26.42 -18.95
CA PRO A 62 -2.11 25.43 -17.89
C PRO A 62 -3.40 24.65 -17.62
N PHE A 63 -3.28 23.34 -17.49
CA PHE A 63 -4.40 22.43 -17.28
C PHE A 63 -4.10 21.50 -16.11
N GLU A 64 -5.09 21.31 -15.23
CA GLU A 64 -5.05 20.33 -14.16
C GLU A 64 -6.10 19.25 -14.43
N HIS A 65 -5.65 17.99 -14.48
CA HIS A 65 -6.52 16.89 -14.86
C HIS A 65 -7.52 16.54 -13.73
N PRO A 66 -8.83 16.44 -14.00
CA PRO A 66 -9.84 16.20 -12.96
C PRO A 66 -9.71 14.84 -12.26
N ALA A 67 -9.04 13.87 -12.89
CA ALA A 67 -8.76 12.56 -12.31
C ALA A 67 -7.81 12.60 -11.09
N LYS A 68 -6.99 13.65 -10.97
CA LYS A 68 -5.91 13.76 -9.98
C LYS A 68 -6.37 13.54 -8.53
N ASP A 69 -7.56 14.03 -8.20
CA ASP A 69 -8.12 14.00 -6.84
C ASP A 69 -9.25 12.98 -6.65
N LYS A 70 -9.51 12.15 -7.66
CA LYS A 70 -10.64 11.21 -7.66
C LYS A 70 -10.21 9.75 -7.49
N ILE A 71 -8.92 9.47 -7.56
CA ILE A 71 -8.35 8.14 -7.34
C ILE A 71 -7.68 8.11 -5.97
N TYR A 72 -7.90 7.02 -5.24
CA TYR A 72 -7.31 6.75 -3.92
C TYR A 72 -6.48 5.48 -4.01
N GLY A 73 -5.44 5.37 -3.20
CA GLY A 73 -4.62 4.17 -3.21
C GLY A 73 -3.97 3.84 -1.88
N GLN A 74 -3.46 2.62 -1.84
CA GLN A 74 -2.66 2.08 -0.75
C GLN A 74 -1.59 1.14 -1.31
N CYS A 75 -0.35 1.33 -0.86
CA CYS A 75 0.82 0.57 -1.33
C CYS A 75 1.00 -0.70 -0.49
N TRP A 76 1.22 -1.83 -1.16
CA TRP A 76 1.56 -3.12 -0.57
C TRP A 76 2.84 -3.64 -1.23
N SER A 77 3.54 -4.55 -0.58
CA SER A 77 4.72 -5.22 -1.11
C SER A 77 4.43 -6.70 -1.36
N TYR A 78 5.07 -7.30 -2.37
CA TYR A 78 5.14 -8.75 -2.53
C TYR A 78 6.45 -9.36 -2.00
N ASP A 79 7.25 -8.55 -1.29
CA ASP A 79 8.40 -9.01 -0.52
C ASP A 79 7.98 -9.34 0.93
N GLU A 80 8.34 -10.53 1.42
CA GLU A 80 7.78 -11.07 2.66
C GLU A 80 8.32 -10.34 3.89
N ASP A 81 9.63 -10.18 4.03
CA ASP A 81 10.23 -9.67 5.27
C ASP A 81 11.49 -8.84 4.97
N SER A 82 11.27 -7.62 4.49
CA SER A 82 12.34 -6.67 4.16
C SER A 82 12.66 -5.75 5.34
N TYR A 83 13.90 -5.83 5.83
CA TYR A 83 14.38 -4.93 6.90
C TYR A 83 14.28 -3.45 6.51
N ALA A 84 14.55 -3.12 5.23
CA ALA A 84 14.41 -1.76 4.74
C ALA A 84 12.96 -1.25 4.84
N LEU A 85 11.98 -2.10 4.48
CA LEU A 85 10.57 -1.73 4.60
C LEU A 85 10.15 -1.53 6.05
N TRP A 86 10.62 -2.37 6.99
CA TRP A 86 10.41 -2.12 8.42
C TRP A 86 10.89 -0.73 8.81
N GLN A 87 12.15 -0.40 8.52
CA GLN A 87 12.71 0.91 8.87
C GLN A 87 11.92 2.09 8.26
N ILE A 88 11.55 2.01 6.98
CA ILE A 88 10.82 3.08 6.27
C ILE A 88 9.41 3.31 6.85
N TYR A 89 8.70 2.24 7.19
CA TYR A 89 7.32 2.33 7.63
C TYR A 89 7.18 2.53 9.15
N THR A 90 8.17 2.13 9.95
CA THR A 90 8.14 2.31 11.41
C THR A 90 8.87 3.55 11.89
N THR A 91 9.72 4.18 11.08
CA THR A 91 10.44 5.40 11.46
C THR A 91 9.67 6.61 10.96
N LYS A 92 8.93 7.27 11.86
CA LYS A 92 8.00 8.37 11.55
C LYS A 92 8.14 9.49 12.60
N PRO A 93 7.83 10.75 12.24
CA PRO A 93 7.70 11.82 13.23
C PRO A 93 6.58 11.48 14.22
N ASP A 94 6.85 11.70 15.51
CA ASP A 94 5.83 11.70 16.57
C ASP A 94 4.99 12.99 16.53
N ASP A 95 4.09 13.15 17.50
CA ASP A 95 3.22 14.35 17.62
C ASP A 95 4.02 15.65 17.85
N ASN A 96 5.27 15.55 18.27
CA ASN A 96 6.19 16.68 18.45
C ASN A 96 7.07 16.92 17.21
N GLY A 97 6.88 16.14 16.14
CA GLY A 97 7.68 16.20 14.92
C GLY A 97 9.04 15.50 15.01
N ILE A 98 9.33 14.79 16.11
CA ILE A 98 10.59 14.09 16.30
C ILE A 98 10.54 12.75 15.58
N THR A 99 11.41 12.57 14.59
CA THR A 99 11.52 11.32 13.85
C THR A 99 12.13 10.24 14.74
N MET A 100 11.35 9.22 15.06
CA MET A 100 11.80 8.08 15.84
C MET A 100 11.17 6.79 15.34
N ARG A 101 11.67 5.66 15.85
CA ARG A 101 11.14 4.34 15.51
C ARG A 101 9.97 3.99 16.43
N HIS A 102 8.85 3.59 15.83
CA HIS A 102 7.63 3.15 16.52
C HIS A 102 7.43 1.64 16.35
N PRO A 103 6.71 0.95 17.25
CA PRO A 103 6.33 -0.45 17.02
C PRO A 103 5.44 -0.59 15.78
N GLY A 104 5.79 -1.53 14.91
CA GLY A 104 5.00 -1.84 13.73
C GLY A 104 4.39 -3.24 13.74
N VAL A 105 3.67 -3.53 12.66
CA VAL A 105 3.14 -4.85 12.39
C VAL A 105 2.99 -5.04 10.90
N ARG A 106 3.43 -6.20 10.41
CA ARG A 106 3.23 -6.60 9.03
C ARG A 106 1.95 -7.41 8.91
N ILE A 107 1.01 -6.86 8.16
CA ILE A 107 -0.24 -7.48 7.74
C ILE A 107 0.04 -8.24 6.44
N THR A 108 -0.43 -9.48 6.34
CA THR A 108 -0.37 -10.27 5.10
C THR A 108 -1.78 -10.57 4.60
N THR A 109 -2.03 -10.39 3.31
CA THR A 109 -3.28 -10.76 2.64
C THR A 109 -2.99 -11.60 1.40
N HIS A 110 -3.88 -12.52 1.08
CA HIS A 110 -3.82 -13.30 -0.17
C HIS A 110 -4.51 -12.51 -1.29
N LEU A 111 -4.02 -12.58 -2.53
CA LEU A 111 -4.62 -11.83 -3.66
C LEU A 111 -6.12 -12.09 -3.83
N ASP A 112 -6.58 -13.33 -3.68
CA ASP A 112 -8.01 -13.66 -3.80
C ASP A 112 -8.90 -12.95 -2.76
N ARG A 113 -8.34 -12.60 -1.59
CA ARG A 113 -9.07 -11.88 -0.54
C ARG A 113 -9.27 -10.39 -0.87
N LEU A 114 -8.53 -9.85 -1.85
CA LEU A 114 -8.73 -8.48 -2.31
C LEU A 114 -10.10 -8.27 -2.96
N ASN A 115 -10.75 -9.33 -3.45
CA ASN A 115 -12.12 -9.24 -3.97
C ASN A 115 -13.14 -8.76 -2.94
N GLN A 116 -12.84 -8.95 -1.64
CA GLN A 116 -13.65 -8.42 -0.56
C GLN A 116 -13.79 -6.89 -0.64
N LEU A 117 -12.76 -6.16 -1.12
CA LEU A 117 -12.82 -4.71 -1.23
C LEU A 117 -13.95 -4.27 -2.16
N SER A 118 -14.05 -4.86 -3.35
CA SER A 118 -15.14 -4.58 -4.30
C SER A 118 -16.49 -5.19 -3.90
N TYR A 119 -16.50 -6.27 -3.11
CA TYR A 119 -17.74 -6.91 -2.66
C TYR A 119 -18.42 -6.12 -1.54
N ASN A 120 -17.64 -5.61 -0.59
CA ASN A 120 -18.16 -4.91 0.58
C ASN A 120 -18.38 -3.40 0.36
N ASN A 121 -17.90 -2.83 -0.75
CA ASN A 121 -17.85 -1.39 -0.96
C ASN A 121 -18.30 -1.02 -2.37
N LYS A 122 -18.94 0.14 -2.53
CA LYS A 122 -19.33 0.67 -3.85
C LYS A 122 -18.21 1.52 -4.45
N GLY A 123 -17.93 1.29 -5.72
CA GLY A 123 -16.89 1.98 -6.49
C GLY A 123 -16.11 1.00 -7.34
N ASP A 124 -15.16 1.53 -8.10
CA ASP A 124 -14.25 0.71 -8.90
C ASP A 124 -12.96 0.46 -8.11
N PHE A 125 -12.49 -0.78 -8.11
CA PHE A 125 -11.34 -1.21 -7.33
C PHE A 125 -10.37 -1.98 -8.21
N TYR A 126 -9.09 -1.65 -8.07
CA TYR A 126 -8.03 -2.14 -8.93
C TYR A 126 -6.79 -2.53 -8.13
N TYR A 127 -6.07 -3.54 -8.60
CA TYR A 127 -4.71 -3.78 -8.14
C TYR A 127 -3.76 -4.00 -9.32
N GLY A 128 -2.52 -3.56 -9.17
CA GLY A 128 -1.49 -3.72 -10.20
C GLY A 128 -0.10 -3.71 -9.62
N VAL A 129 0.80 -4.46 -10.26
CA VAL A 129 2.24 -4.43 -9.95
C VAL A 129 2.81 -3.11 -10.45
N VAL A 130 3.68 -2.49 -9.66
CA VAL A 130 4.31 -1.22 -10.03
C VAL A 130 5.33 -1.40 -11.14
N ASP A 131 5.24 -0.54 -12.15
CA ASP A 131 6.15 -0.46 -13.29
C ASP A 131 7.29 0.51 -13.00
N TYR A 132 8.48 -0.07 -12.77
CA TYR A 132 9.68 0.67 -12.39
C TYR A 132 10.46 1.18 -13.61
N LEU A 133 10.38 2.49 -13.86
CA LEU A 133 10.98 3.15 -15.03
C LEU A 133 12.38 3.70 -14.75
N THR A 134 13.27 3.59 -15.74
CA THR A 134 14.56 4.29 -15.68
C THR A 134 14.39 5.79 -15.90
N GLN A 135 15.40 6.59 -15.55
CA GLN A 135 15.37 8.03 -15.83
C GLN A 135 15.16 8.32 -17.34
N LYS A 136 15.77 7.51 -18.21
CA LYS A 136 15.60 7.62 -19.66
C LYS A 136 14.12 7.43 -20.04
N ASP A 137 13.47 6.41 -19.50
CA ASP A 137 12.07 6.09 -19.82
C ASP A 137 11.11 7.14 -19.27
N LEU A 138 11.38 7.64 -18.05
CA LEU A 138 10.62 8.74 -17.45
C LEU A 138 10.63 10.00 -18.34
N LEU A 139 11.78 10.34 -18.92
CA LEU A 139 11.91 11.48 -19.84
C LEU A 139 11.18 11.28 -21.18
N GLN A 140 10.82 10.05 -21.53
CA GLN A 140 10.02 9.77 -22.74
C GLN A 140 8.51 9.79 -22.50
N LEU A 141 8.05 9.81 -21.24
CA LEU A 141 6.61 9.81 -20.92
C LEU A 141 5.81 10.90 -21.66
N PRO A 142 6.28 12.16 -21.77
CA PRO A 142 5.55 13.21 -22.49
C PRO A 142 5.39 12.95 -24.00
N LYS A 143 6.17 12.04 -24.58
CA LYS A 143 6.11 11.65 -26.00
C LYS A 143 5.35 10.35 -26.23
N ASN A 144 5.00 9.64 -25.15
CA ASN A 144 4.30 8.36 -25.25
C ASN A 144 2.82 8.60 -25.58
N LYS A 145 2.36 8.01 -26.69
CA LYS A 145 0.99 8.18 -27.21
C LYS A 145 -0.08 7.70 -26.24
N GLU A 146 0.19 6.68 -25.43
CA GLU A 146 -0.77 6.13 -24.47
C GLU A 146 -1.04 7.12 -23.34
N TYR A 147 0.00 7.73 -22.77
CA TYR A 147 -0.17 8.74 -21.70
C TYR A 147 -0.72 10.06 -22.23
N ILE A 148 -0.41 10.43 -23.46
CA ILE A 148 -1.06 11.58 -24.12
C ILE A 148 -2.55 11.30 -24.28
N LYS A 149 -2.93 10.12 -24.78
CA LYS A 149 -4.34 9.72 -24.93
C LYS A 149 -5.06 9.67 -23.58
N CYS A 150 -4.41 9.15 -22.54
CA CYS A 150 -4.90 9.17 -21.16
C CYS A 150 -5.29 10.61 -20.75
N LEU A 151 -4.37 11.57 -20.87
CA LEU A 151 -4.59 12.98 -20.52
C LEU A 151 -5.59 13.74 -21.42
N GLN A 152 -5.98 13.17 -22.57
CA GLN A 152 -7.00 13.74 -23.45
C GLN A 152 -8.42 13.35 -23.03
N SER A 153 -8.57 12.31 -22.21
CA SER A 153 -9.88 11.84 -21.75
C SER A 153 -10.29 12.58 -20.49
N ASP A 154 -11.34 13.40 -20.58
CA ASP A 154 -11.84 14.15 -19.42
C ASP A 154 -12.61 13.25 -18.41
N GLU A 155 -13.00 12.04 -18.83
CA GLU A 155 -13.62 11.02 -17.98
C GLU A 155 -12.56 10.08 -17.38
N ILE A 156 -12.72 9.75 -16.10
CA ILE A 156 -11.81 8.79 -15.44
C ILE A 156 -12.04 7.41 -16.01
N ASN A 157 -10.94 6.72 -16.32
CA ASN A 157 -10.93 5.42 -16.98
C ASN A 157 -9.75 4.59 -16.44
N ASP A 158 -9.61 3.38 -16.96
CA ASP A 158 -8.56 2.46 -16.53
C ASP A 158 -7.15 2.96 -16.87
N GLU A 159 -6.97 3.72 -17.95
CA GLU A 159 -5.68 4.30 -18.33
C GLU A 159 -5.17 5.31 -17.29
N HIS A 160 -6.09 6.07 -16.67
CA HIS A 160 -5.77 6.96 -15.55
C HIS A 160 -5.27 6.15 -14.35
N VAL A 161 -5.95 5.06 -14.01
CA VAL A 161 -5.56 4.20 -12.89
C VAL A 161 -4.24 3.48 -13.19
N GLN A 162 -4.03 3.01 -14.41
CA GLN A 162 -2.79 2.38 -14.84
C GLN A 162 -1.59 3.34 -14.78
N SER A 163 -1.78 4.63 -15.09
CA SER A 163 -0.72 5.63 -14.97
C SER A 163 -0.18 5.78 -13.54
N LEU A 164 -1.00 5.46 -12.54
CA LEU A 164 -0.62 5.41 -11.13
C LEU A 164 0.14 4.13 -10.77
N LEU A 165 0.52 3.27 -11.70
CA LEU A 165 1.44 2.15 -11.47
C LEU A 165 2.89 2.52 -11.81
N LEU A 166 3.13 3.70 -12.38
CA LEU A 166 4.47 4.15 -12.72
C LEU A 166 5.22 4.61 -11.47
N LYS A 167 6.48 4.17 -11.35
CA LYS A 167 7.40 4.61 -10.30
C LYS A 167 8.83 4.61 -10.81
N ARG A 168 9.69 5.44 -10.22
CA ARG A 168 11.11 5.47 -10.58
C ARG A 168 11.83 4.21 -10.10
N LYS A 169 12.78 3.71 -10.90
CA LYS A 169 13.53 2.47 -10.64
C LYS A 169 14.29 2.46 -9.31
N SER A 170 14.62 3.61 -8.74
CA SER A 170 15.25 3.70 -7.41
C SER A 170 14.40 3.09 -6.29
N TYR A 171 13.09 2.92 -6.49
CA TYR A 171 12.16 2.34 -5.52
C TYR A 171 11.86 0.86 -5.78
N LYS A 172 12.58 0.23 -6.72
CA LYS A 172 12.38 -1.19 -7.06
C LYS A 172 12.51 -2.13 -5.85
N TYR A 173 13.28 -1.73 -4.83
CA TYR A 173 13.42 -2.49 -3.59
C TYR A 173 12.10 -2.68 -2.82
N GLU A 174 11.06 -1.89 -3.11
CA GLU A 174 9.77 -2.02 -2.44
C GLU A 174 8.94 -3.18 -2.96
N ASN A 175 9.21 -3.68 -4.18
CA ASN A 175 8.47 -4.78 -4.80
C ASN A 175 6.95 -4.54 -4.69
N GLU A 176 6.50 -3.39 -5.21
CA GLU A 176 5.21 -2.81 -4.85
C GLU A 176 4.06 -3.36 -5.72
N VAL A 177 2.92 -3.60 -5.07
CA VAL A 177 1.58 -3.69 -5.66
C VAL A 177 0.75 -2.55 -5.11
N ARG A 178 0.14 -1.76 -5.99
CA ARG A 178 -0.79 -0.70 -5.60
C ARG A 178 -2.20 -1.25 -5.62
N LEU A 179 -2.92 -1.04 -4.52
CA LEU A 179 -4.37 -1.11 -4.49
C LEU A 179 -4.90 0.29 -4.78
N LEU A 180 -5.82 0.42 -5.72
CA LEU A 180 -6.35 1.68 -6.22
C LEU A 180 -7.89 1.62 -6.25
N SER A 181 -8.55 2.76 -6.04
CA SER A 181 -10.00 2.86 -6.09
C SER A 181 -10.47 4.19 -6.65
N ILE A 182 -11.57 4.14 -7.39
CA ILE A 182 -12.46 5.26 -7.68
C ILE A 182 -13.72 5.02 -6.83
N PRO A 183 -13.75 5.51 -5.58
CA PRO A 183 -14.77 5.13 -4.61
C PRO A 183 -16.08 5.90 -4.81
N ASP A 184 -17.19 5.31 -4.35
CA ASP A 184 -18.42 6.06 -4.10
C ASP A 184 -18.17 7.17 -3.06
N LYS A 185 -18.80 8.33 -3.24
CA LYS A 185 -18.63 9.51 -2.36
C LYS A 185 -18.85 9.21 -0.88
N ARG A 186 -19.67 8.21 -0.54
CA ARG A 186 -19.94 7.81 0.86
C ARG A 186 -18.76 7.14 1.56
N LEU A 187 -17.77 6.67 0.80
CA LEU A 187 -16.53 6.11 1.34
C LEU A 187 -15.46 7.19 1.57
N ILE A 188 -15.67 8.40 1.06
CA ILE A 188 -14.77 9.54 1.27
C ILE A 188 -15.05 10.11 2.67
N ASP A 189 -13.99 10.32 3.44
CA ASP A 189 -14.11 10.85 4.80
C ASP A 189 -14.68 12.27 4.79
N ALA A 190 -15.76 12.47 5.55
CA ALA A 190 -16.49 13.74 5.57
C ALA A 190 -15.68 14.92 6.12
N LYS A 191 -14.64 14.65 6.93
CA LYS A 191 -13.77 15.67 7.53
C LYS A 191 -12.49 15.89 6.71
N ASN A 192 -12.12 14.94 5.85
CA ASN A 192 -10.93 15.02 5.03
C ASN A 192 -11.11 14.27 3.72
N GLU A 193 -11.43 15.01 2.66
CA GLU A 193 -11.62 14.46 1.31
C GLU A 193 -10.41 13.70 0.76
N ARG A 194 -9.22 13.84 1.35
CA ARG A 194 -8.02 13.10 0.93
C ARG A 194 -8.02 11.64 1.39
N ILE A 195 -8.94 11.28 2.28
CA ILE A 195 -9.05 9.97 2.92
C ILE A 195 -10.27 9.23 2.39
N CYS A 196 -10.07 7.98 2.00
CA CYS A 196 -11.13 7.05 1.68
C CYS A 196 -11.07 5.84 2.61
N ARG A 197 -12.21 5.48 3.21
CA ARG A 197 -12.34 4.40 4.19
C ARG A 197 -13.03 3.20 3.54
N ILE A 198 -12.29 2.11 3.39
CA ILE A 198 -12.75 0.90 2.71
C ILE A 198 -13.05 -0.18 3.75
N LYS A 199 -14.31 -0.62 3.81
CA LYS A 199 -14.76 -1.66 4.75
C LYS A 199 -14.17 -3.02 4.39
N ILE A 200 -13.71 -3.73 5.41
CA ILE A 200 -13.19 -5.10 5.31
C ILE A 200 -13.76 -5.95 6.45
N ALA A 201 -13.73 -7.28 6.32
CA ALA A 201 -13.84 -8.16 7.48
C ALA A 201 -12.43 -8.60 7.88
N PRO A 202 -11.83 -8.09 8.97
CA PRO A 202 -10.40 -8.26 9.24
C PRO A 202 -9.93 -9.72 9.28
N LEU A 203 -10.71 -10.63 9.88
CA LEU A 203 -10.36 -12.05 9.98
C LEU A 203 -10.39 -12.79 8.62
N GLU A 204 -11.14 -12.27 7.66
CA GLU A 204 -11.19 -12.81 6.30
C GLU A 204 -10.14 -12.14 5.41
N PHE A 205 -9.94 -10.84 5.55
CA PHE A 205 -8.98 -10.08 4.77
C PHE A 205 -7.54 -10.43 5.14
N ILE A 206 -7.23 -10.47 6.44
CA ILE A 206 -5.87 -10.65 6.95
C ILE A 206 -5.58 -12.15 7.09
N SER A 207 -4.60 -12.64 6.33
CA SER A 207 -4.14 -14.02 6.36
C SER A 207 -3.23 -14.30 7.55
N SER A 208 -2.33 -13.36 7.85
CA SER A 208 -1.43 -13.46 9.00
C SER A 208 -0.92 -12.09 9.42
N VAL A 209 -0.45 -12.05 10.65
CA VAL A 209 0.09 -10.88 11.33
C VAL A 209 1.49 -11.24 11.81
N ARG A 210 2.48 -10.41 11.47
CA ARG A 210 3.85 -10.56 11.95
C ARG A 210 4.25 -9.30 12.70
N LEU A 211 4.39 -9.43 14.01
CA LEU A 211 4.78 -8.37 14.93
C LEU A 211 6.25 -7.98 14.76
N ASP A 212 6.53 -6.73 15.12
CA ASP A 212 7.82 -6.07 14.95
C ASP A 212 9.00 -6.88 15.53
N PRO A 213 10.13 -6.99 14.81
CA PRO A 213 11.32 -7.66 15.32
C PRO A 213 11.96 -7.00 16.56
N SER A 214 11.66 -5.73 16.86
CA SER A 214 12.24 -5.01 18.01
C SER A 214 11.52 -5.26 19.33
N LEU A 215 10.34 -5.90 19.31
CA LEU A 215 9.58 -6.18 20.53
C LEU A 215 10.31 -7.20 21.40
N ASN A 216 10.35 -6.94 22.70
CA ASN A 216 10.87 -7.90 23.65
C ASN A 216 9.89 -9.08 23.86
N PRO A 217 10.32 -10.21 24.47
CA PRO A 217 9.47 -11.39 24.61
C PRO A 217 8.15 -11.16 25.36
N LYS A 218 8.14 -10.25 26.35
CA LYS A 218 6.94 -9.91 27.09
C LYS A 218 5.97 -9.10 26.23
N GLU A 219 6.45 -8.06 25.56
CA GLU A 219 5.64 -7.24 24.64
C GLU A 219 5.03 -8.08 23.52
N PHE A 220 5.83 -8.97 22.90
CA PHE A 220 5.34 -9.88 21.88
C PHE A 220 4.23 -10.78 22.41
N LYS A 221 4.42 -11.35 23.62
CA LYS A 221 3.43 -12.22 24.25
C LYS A 221 2.12 -11.47 24.52
N ASP A 222 2.21 -10.31 25.18
CA ASP A 222 1.07 -9.48 25.57
C ASP A 222 0.26 -9.05 24.31
N LEU A 223 0.96 -8.61 23.24
CA LEU A 223 0.31 -8.25 21.98
C LEU A 223 -0.29 -9.43 21.25
N LYS A 224 0.39 -10.59 21.25
CA LYS A 224 -0.12 -11.81 20.63
C LYS A 224 -1.39 -12.29 21.33
N GLU A 225 -1.40 -12.33 22.65
CA GLU A 225 -2.59 -12.66 23.46
C GLU A 225 -3.74 -11.70 23.14
N LYS A 226 -3.49 -10.37 23.13
CA LYS A 226 -4.50 -9.40 22.71
C LYS A 226 -5.07 -9.68 21.31
N ILE A 227 -4.21 -9.93 20.32
CA ILE A 227 -4.65 -10.17 18.93
C ILE A 227 -5.44 -11.47 18.79
N VAL A 228 -5.07 -12.51 19.55
CA VAL A 228 -5.77 -13.80 19.54
C VAL A 228 -7.10 -13.71 20.29
N ASP A 229 -7.05 -13.26 21.55
CA ASP A 229 -8.17 -13.38 22.48
C ASP A 229 -9.23 -12.30 22.26
N HIS A 230 -8.80 -11.07 21.96
CA HIS A 230 -9.74 -9.95 21.74
C HIS A 230 -10.27 -9.93 20.30
N TYR A 231 -9.41 -10.20 19.31
CA TYR A 231 -9.76 -10.03 17.90
C TYR A 231 -10.02 -11.36 17.17
N GLY A 232 -9.77 -12.51 17.80
CA GLY A 232 -10.14 -13.83 17.27
C GLY A 232 -9.18 -14.39 16.20
N PHE A 233 -7.96 -13.86 16.09
CA PHE A 233 -6.97 -14.43 15.16
C PHE A 233 -6.49 -15.80 15.65
N LYS A 234 -6.19 -16.70 14.71
CA LYS A 234 -5.57 -17.99 15.05
C LYS A 234 -4.17 -17.75 15.66
N PRO A 235 -3.80 -18.43 16.76
CA PRO A 235 -2.47 -18.28 17.36
C PRO A 235 -1.30 -18.55 16.39
N THR A 236 -1.49 -19.42 15.41
CA THR A 236 -0.50 -19.74 14.37
C THR A 236 -0.37 -18.66 13.30
N ALA A 237 -1.38 -17.79 13.14
CA ALA A 237 -1.37 -16.67 12.21
C ALA A 237 -0.68 -15.42 12.80
N VAL A 238 -0.37 -15.42 14.11
CA VAL A 238 0.30 -14.31 14.80
C VAL A 238 1.73 -14.72 15.17
N THR A 239 2.70 -14.11 14.49
CA THR A 239 4.14 -14.42 14.61
C THR A 239 4.94 -13.15 14.92
N GLN A 240 6.23 -13.31 15.21
CA GLN A 240 7.18 -12.19 15.29
C GLN A 240 8.19 -12.31 14.15
N SER A 241 8.61 -11.19 13.55
CA SER A 241 9.71 -11.20 12.59
C SER A 241 11.01 -11.64 13.24
N SER A 242 11.83 -12.39 12.49
CA SER A 242 13.14 -12.86 12.94
C SER A 242 14.27 -11.90 12.64
N LEU A 243 14.02 -10.77 11.96
CA LEU A 243 15.07 -9.85 11.49
C LEU A 243 15.91 -9.22 12.62
N GLY A 244 15.41 -9.21 13.87
CA GLY A 244 16.14 -8.74 15.04
C GLY A 244 16.87 -9.84 15.83
N LYS A 245 16.78 -11.10 15.41
CA LYS A 245 17.37 -12.22 16.18
C LYS A 245 18.88 -12.26 16.04
N GLN A 246 19.56 -12.40 17.17
CA GLN A 246 21.01 -12.60 17.22
C GLN A 246 21.40 -13.96 16.62
N ASN A 247 22.60 -14.02 16.04
CA ASN A 247 23.17 -15.26 15.52
C ASN A 247 23.43 -16.23 16.69
N LYS A 248 22.85 -17.42 16.63
CA LYS A 248 23.04 -18.51 17.60
C LYS A 248 23.81 -19.71 17.01
N LEU A 249 24.34 -19.56 15.80
CA LEU A 249 25.08 -20.62 15.13
C LEU A 249 26.40 -20.87 15.86
N ILE A 250 26.63 -22.12 16.22
CA ILE A 250 27.90 -22.59 16.80
C ILE A 250 28.59 -23.41 15.71
N PHE A 251 29.71 -22.89 15.21
CA PHE A 251 30.61 -23.65 14.36
C PHE A 251 31.58 -24.42 15.28
N LYS A 252 31.58 -25.75 15.18
CA LYS A 252 32.62 -26.59 15.77
C LYS A 252 33.67 -26.82 14.69
N LEU A 253 34.90 -26.40 14.96
CA LEU A 253 36.07 -26.63 14.11
C LEU A 253 36.79 -27.91 14.57
#